data_AF-A0A7X3MLW9-F1
#
_entry.id   AF-A0A7X3MLW9-F1
#
_cell.length_a   1.000
_cell.length_b   1.000
_cell.length_c   1.000
_cell.angle_alpha   90.00
_cell.angle_beta   90.00
_cell.angle_gamma   90.00
#
_symmetry.space_group_name_H-M   'P 1'
#
loop_
_entity.id
_entity.type
_entity.pdbx_description
1 polymer ?
#
loop_
_entity_poly.entity_id
_entity_poly.type
_entity_poly.pdbx_seq_one_letter_code
_entity_poly.pdbx_strand_id
1 'polypeptide(L)'
;MRGLHRLRRYRKSGISLVEMVVTLLIFSIMMTMMVGVLSPAAKIFIRIQKLQYAQIILDNTIQELRGMTRDATGHIKIYDKCGAGDGIAGLTGAERGQGLEFVNEEGYVMLISTEGCPDTGVYRGSQLLSTVNLGDVPAGRLFARYYVREKDEKYHYEDALGQPIARAVNSVFTDGYYMGNYLEIIFSYPAGTVQDESVDYLEAEVRLYSDAQRTELMIKEHVILDLRYDVKRLDGVTANKEVL
;
A
#
# COMPACT_ATOMS: atom_id res chain seq x y z
N MET A 1 -72.42 14.38 -31.60
CA MET A 1 -71.18 15.13 -31.26
C MET A 1 -71.40 16.07 -30.07
N ARG A 2 -71.40 15.57 -28.82
CA ARG A 2 -71.62 16.38 -27.60
C ARG A 2 -70.63 16.10 -26.45
N GLY A 3 -69.55 15.35 -26.72
CA GLY A 3 -68.51 15.01 -25.73
C GLY A 3 -67.27 15.93 -25.75
N LEU A 4 -66.94 16.56 -26.87
CA LEU A 4 -65.68 17.30 -27.01
C LEU A 4 -65.68 18.72 -26.39
N HIS A 5 -66.84 19.28 -26.03
CA HIS A 5 -66.91 20.65 -25.50
C HIS A 5 -66.69 20.77 -23.99
N ARG A 6 -66.68 19.65 -23.24
CA ARG A 6 -66.35 19.68 -21.80
C ARG A 6 -64.85 19.65 -21.52
N LEU A 7 -64.04 19.01 -22.37
CA LEU A 7 -62.58 19.01 -22.22
C LEU A 7 -61.93 20.35 -22.57
N ARG A 8 -62.60 21.20 -23.37
CA ARG A 8 -62.04 22.50 -23.80
C ARG A 8 -62.20 23.63 -22.76
N ARG A 9 -63.05 23.45 -21.74
CA ARG A 9 -63.30 24.47 -20.70
C ARG A 9 -62.30 24.46 -19.55
N TYR A 10 -61.54 23.37 -19.38
CA TYR A 10 -60.40 23.33 -18.45
C TYR A 10 -59.12 23.96 -19.01
N ARG A 11 -59.12 24.35 -20.30
CA ARG A 11 -57.95 24.90 -21.01
C ARG A 11 -57.82 26.43 -20.95
N LYS A 12 -58.59 27.10 -20.08
CA LYS A 12 -58.61 28.58 -19.91
C LYS A 12 -58.48 29.02 -18.45
N SER A 13 -57.78 28.25 -17.61
CA SER A 13 -57.19 28.79 -16.38
C SER A 13 -55.70 28.88 -16.65
N GLY A 14 -55.23 30.06 -17.07
CA GLY A 14 -53.81 30.35 -17.04
C GLY A 14 -53.38 30.41 -15.59
N ILE A 15 -52.23 29.83 -15.26
CA ILE A 15 -51.66 29.91 -13.91
C ILE A 15 -51.52 31.39 -13.57
N SER A 16 -52.14 31.82 -12.47
CA SER A 16 -52.01 33.22 -12.06
C SER A 16 -50.57 33.51 -11.64
N LEU A 17 -50.09 34.74 -11.82
CA LEU A 17 -48.74 35.12 -11.40
C LEU A 17 -48.52 34.83 -9.90
N VAL A 18 -49.57 34.97 -9.09
CA VAL A 18 -49.57 34.64 -7.67
C VAL A 18 -49.35 33.14 -7.43
N GLU A 19 -50.06 32.27 -8.16
CA GLU A 19 -49.88 30.82 -8.06
C GLU A 19 -48.44 30.41 -8.41
N MET A 20 -47.86 30.97 -9.48
CA MET A 20 -46.46 30.69 -9.81
C MET A 20 -45.51 31.13 -8.69
N VAL A 21 -45.67 32.35 -8.15
CA VAL A 21 -44.83 32.86 -7.05
C VAL A 21 -44.94 31.99 -5.81
N VAL A 22 -46.15 31.58 -5.42
CA VAL A 22 -46.38 30.72 -4.25
C VAL A 22 -45.77 29.33 -4.47
N THR A 23 -45.95 28.74 -5.66
CA THR A 23 -45.34 27.42 -5.95
C THR A 23 -43.82 27.46 -5.95
N LEU A 24 -43.20 28.52 -6.48
CA LEU A 24 -41.74 28.68 -6.47
C LEU A 24 -41.21 28.90 -5.06
N LEU A 25 -41.94 29.64 -4.22
CA LEU A 25 -41.57 29.87 -2.82
C LEU A 25 -41.68 28.60 -1.98
N ILE A 26 -42.72 27.80 -2.15
CA ILE A 26 -42.83 26.51 -1.46
C ILE A 26 -41.74 25.54 -1.95
N PHE A 27 -41.50 25.49 -3.26
CA PHE A 27 -40.45 24.63 -3.83
C PHE A 27 -39.05 25.01 -3.33
N SER A 28 -38.72 26.29 -3.21
CA SER A 28 -37.42 26.73 -2.70
C SER A 28 -37.23 26.39 -1.22
N ILE A 29 -38.28 26.52 -0.39
CA ILE A 29 -38.26 26.09 1.01
C ILE A 29 -38.04 24.57 1.10
N MET A 30 -38.77 23.79 0.30
CA MET A 30 -38.62 22.34 0.26
C MET A 30 -37.22 21.91 -0.19
N MET A 31 -36.68 22.53 -1.23
CA MET A 31 -35.30 22.27 -1.70
C MET A 31 -34.27 22.63 -0.63
N THR A 32 -34.47 23.73 0.10
CA THR A 32 -33.57 24.13 1.20
C THR A 32 -33.58 23.08 2.32
N MET A 33 -34.75 22.55 2.69
CA MET A 33 -34.84 21.46 3.68
C MET A 33 -34.18 20.18 3.16
N MET A 34 -34.40 19.82 1.91
CA MET A 34 -33.79 18.64 1.26
C MET A 34 -32.26 18.74 1.26
N VAL A 35 -31.70 19.90 0.91
CA VAL A 35 -30.24 20.14 0.97
C VAL A 35 -29.72 20.08 2.41
N GLY A 36 -30.49 20.60 3.37
CA GLY A 36 -30.16 20.54 4.79
C GLY A 36 -30.00 19.12 5.34
N VAL A 37 -30.74 18.15 4.79
CA VAL A 37 -30.64 16.73 5.18
C VAL A 37 -29.62 15.97 4.34
N LEU A 38 -29.61 16.17 3.01
CA LEU A 38 -28.75 15.42 2.10
C LEU A 38 -27.27 15.77 2.24
N SER A 39 -26.92 17.03 2.50
CA SER A 39 -25.51 17.44 2.56
C SER A 39 -24.74 16.79 3.72
N PRO A 40 -25.24 16.78 4.97
CA PRO A 40 -24.62 16.02 6.06
C PRO A 40 -24.57 14.51 5.78
N ALA A 41 -25.66 13.94 5.25
CA ALA A 41 -25.72 12.52 4.94
C ALA A 41 -24.69 12.11 3.87
N ALA A 42 -24.54 12.90 2.80
CA ALA A 42 -23.55 12.66 1.76
C ALA A 42 -22.12 12.74 2.29
N LYS A 43 -21.83 13.71 3.17
CA LYS A 43 -20.50 13.83 3.81
C LYS A 43 -20.18 12.61 4.68
N ILE A 44 -21.16 12.15 5.48
CA ILE A 44 -21.01 10.94 6.31
C ILE A 44 -20.80 9.72 5.40
N PHE A 45 -21.60 9.59 4.35
CA PHE A 45 -21.49 8.49 3.40
C PHE A 45 -20.10 8.42 2.75
N ILE A 46 -19.58 9.54 2.24
CA ILE A 46 -18.24 9.61 1.64
C ILE A 46 -17.17 9.25 2.67
N ARG A 47 -17.31 9.73 3.91
CA ARG A 47 -16.35 9.40 4.99
C ARG A 47 -16.37 7.89 5.31
N ILE A 48 -17.55 7.28 5.40
CA ILE A 48 -17.70 5.84 5.63
C ILE A 48 -17.06 5.07 4.48
N GLN A 49 -17.36 5.44 3.23
CA GLN A 49 -16.81 4.79 2.05
C GLN A 49 -15.27 4.86 2.01
N LYS A 50 -14.69 6.03 2.32
CA LYS A 50 -13.22 6.19 2.42
C LYS A 50 -12.61 5.28 3.48
N LEU A 51 -13.23 5.16 4.66
CA LEU A 51 -12.75 4.27 5.72
C LEU A 51 -12.89 2.80 5.34
N GLN A 52 -13.98 2.42 4.69
CA GLN A 52 -14.17 1.05 4.21
C GLN A 52 -13.11 0.66 3.16
N TYR A 53 -12.79 1.55 2.22
CA TYR A 53 -11.72 1.30 1.27
C TYR A 53 -10.34 1.22 1.95
N ALA A 54 -10.07 2.12 2.91
CA ALA A 54 -8.84 2.07 3.69
C ALA A 54 -8.69 0.73 4.42
N GLN A 55 -9.77 0.23 5.04
CA GLN A 55 -9.79 -1.08 5.68
C GLN A 55 -9.50 -2.22 4.69
N ILE A 56 -10.17 -2.24 3.54
CA ILE A 56 -9.95 -3.29 2.52
C ILE A 56 -8.49 -3.29 2.03
N ILE A 57 -7.92 -2.10 1.78
CA ILE A 57 -6.51 -1.98 1.38
C ILE A 57 -5.62 -2.60 2.47
N LEU A 58 -5.87 -2.26 3.73
CA LEU A 58 -5.09 -2.74 4.87
C LEU A 58 -5.21 -4.25 5.06
N ASP A 59 -6.43 -4.79 5.08
CA ASP A 59 -6.72 -6.21 5.27
C ASP A 59 -6.04 -7.07 4.20
N ASN A 60 -6.19 -6.67 2.94
CA ASN A 60 -5.57 -7.38 1.82
C ASN A 60 -4.04 -7.26 1.88
N THR A 61 -3.51 -6.11 2.29
CA THR A 61 -2.05 -5.94 2.50
C THR A 61 -1.55 -6.89 3.58
N ILE A 62 -2.26 -6.98 4.71
CA ILE A 62 -1.92 -7.89 5.81
C ILE A 62 -1.98 -9.35 5.33
N GLN A 63 -2.98 -9.70 4.53
CA GLN A 63 -3.09 -11.04 3.96
C GLN A 63 -1.91 -11.37 3.03
N GLU A 64 -1.53 -10.45 2.15
CA GLU A 64 -0.37 -10.64 1.26
C GLU A 64 0.94 -10.69 2.06
N LEU A 65 1.12 -9.84 3.08
CA LEU A 65 2.28 -9.91 3.98
C LEU A 65 2.38 -11.26 4.67
N ARG A 66 1.27 -11.80 5.19
CA ARG A 66 1.21 -13.14 5.76
C ARG A 66 1.52 -14.21 4.71
N GLY A 67 1.06 -14.05 3.48
CA GLY A 67 1.40 -14.94 2.36
C GLY A 67 2.91 -14.97 2.13
N MET A 68 3.51 -13.80 1.88
CA MET A 68 4.94 -13.67 1.58
C MET A 68 5.84 -14.13 2.73
N THR A 69 5.49 -13.82 3.99
CA THR A 69 6.29 -14.22 5.15
C THR A 69 6.17 -15.71 5.49
N ARG A 70 5.08 -16.39 5.10
CA ARG A 70 4.98 -17.85 5.23
C ARG A 70 5.96 -18.59 4.31
N ASP A 71 6.37 -17.96 3.22
CA ASP A 71 7.37 -18.52 2.30
C ASP A 71 8.80 -18.25 2.79
N ALA A 72 8.98 -17.56 3.92
CA ALA A 72 10.29 -17.29 4.49
C ALA A 72 10.93 -18.58 5.02
N THR A 73 12.14 -18.81 4.57
CA THR A 73 13.01 -19.95 4.88
C THR A 73 14.40 -19.44 5.20
N GLY A 74 15.17 -20.19 5.98
CA GLY A 74 16.58 -19.88 6.25
C GLY A 74 16.77 -18.74 7.26
N HIS A 75 16.80 -17.51 6.78
CA HIS A 75 17.03 -16.33 7.63
C HIS A 75 16.02 -15.22 7.39
N ILE A 76 15.90 -14.37 8.41
CA ILE A 76 15.12 -13.14 8.37
C ILE A 76 15.95 -12.00 8.91
N LYS A 77 15.82 -10.82 8.30
CA LYS A 77 16.57 -9.63 8.63
C LYS A 77 15.71 -8.40 8.45
N ILE A 78 15.74 -7.50 9.42
CA ILE A 78 14.99 -6.24 9.36
C ILE A 78 15.99 -5.10 9.14
N TYR A 79 15.66 -4.20 8.23
CA TYR A 79 16.42 -2.98 7.97
C TYR A 79 15.67 -1.78 8.56
N ASP A 80 16.36 -0.97 9.37
CA ASP A 80 15.81 0.27 9.95
C ASP A 80 15.18 1.15 8.86
N LYS A 81 15.93 1.36 7.76
CA LYS A 81 15.50 2.14 6.60
C LYS A 81 15.76 1.38 5.30
N CYS A 82 14.85 1.53 4.35
CA CYS A 82 14.91 0.83 3.05
C CYS A 82 14.28 1.66 1.91
N GLY A 83 14.39 2.99 1.97
CA GLY A 83 13.83 3.91 0.99
C GLY A 83 14.67 4.09 -0.26
N ALA A 84 14.12 4.83 -1.23
CA ALA A 84 14.82 5.14 -2.49
C ALA A 84 16.16 5.87 -2.30
N GLY A 85 16.35 6.59 -1.18
CA GLY A 85 17.62 7.23 -0.84
C GLY A 85 18.51 6.44 0.12
N ASP A 86 17.99 5.34 0.69
CA ASP A 86 18.65 4.56 1.74
C ASP A 86 19.05 3.19 1.16
N GLY A 87 20.23 3.13 0.55
CA GLY A 87 20.82 1.87 0.10
C GLY A 87 21.12 0.94 1.26
N ILE A 88 20.86 -0.36 1.10
CA ILE A 88 21.05 -1.37 2.16
C ILE A 88 22.37 -2.13 2.05
N ALA A 89 23.17 -1.86 1.01
CA ALA A 89 24.47 -2.49 0.81
C ALA A 89 25.40 -2.17 1.99
N GLY A 90 26.00 -3.20 2.59
CA GLY A 90 26.89 -3.04 3.74
C GLY A 90 26.18 -2.82 5.08
N LEU A 91 24.85 -2.76 5.13
CA LEU A 91 24.11 -2.52 6.37
C LEU A 91 23.83 -3.81 7.15
N THR A 92 23.93 -3.70 8.48
CA THR A 92 23.53 -4.72 9.45
C THR A 92 22.02 -4.69 9.71
N GLY A 93 21.50 -5.76 10.30
CA GLY A 93 20.11 -5.84 10.73
C GLY A 93 19.82 -4.92 11.92
N ALA A 94 18.56 -4.56 12.06
CA ALA A 94 17.99 -3.80 13.17
C ALA A 94 16.89 -4.60 13.87
N GLU A 95 16.53 -4.22 15.08
CA GLU A 95 15.43 -4.89 15.82
C GLU A 95 14.05 -4.56 15.26
N ARG A 96 13.92 -3.37 14.67
CA ARG A 96 12.69 -2.80 14.13
C ARG A 96 13.04 -1.91 12.94
N GLY A 97 12.19 -1.88 11.92
CA GLY A 97 12.48 -1.12 10.71
C GLY A 97 11.46 -1.25 9.58
N GLN A 98 11.75 -0.61 8.47
CA GLN A 98 10.83 -0.46 7.33
C GLN A 98 11.07 -1.48 6.20
N GLY A 99 12.22 -2.17 6.20
CA GLY A 99 12.55 -3.20 5.23
C GLY A 99 12.60 -4.57 5.87
N LEU A 100 12.04 -5.57 5.20
CA LEU A 100 12.12 -6.97 5.62
C LEU A 100 12.80 -7.80 4.54
N GLU A 101 13.92 -8.44 4.89
CA GLU A 101 14.65 -9.40 4.06
C GLU A 101 14.44 -10.82 4.59
N PHE A 102 14.22 -11.77 3.70
CA PHE A 102 14.26 -13.20 4.00
C PHE A 102 14.57 -14.02 2.74
N VAL A 103 14.89 -15.30 2.90
CA VAL A 103 15.03 -16.22 1.75
C VAL A 103 13.69 -16.92 1.50
N ASN A 104 13.19 -16.89 0.27
CA ASN A 104 11.93 -17.58 -0.06
C ASN A 104 12.14 -19.10 -0.30
N GLU A 105 11.07 -19.87 -0.42
CA GLU A 105 11.13 -21.32 -0.70
C GLU A 105 11.92 -21.67 -1.98
N GLU A 106 12.02 -20.75 -2.93
CA GLU A 106 12.78 -20.91 -4.19
C GLU A 106 14.29 -20.63 -4.03
N GLY A 107 14.73 -20.19 -2.84
CA GLY A 107 16.12 -19.88 -2.54
C GLY A 107 16.58 -18.47 -2.95
N TYR A 108 15.67 -17.61 -3.38
CA TYR A 108 15.96 -16.20 -3.65
C TYR A 108 15.86 -15.38 -2.37
N VAL A 109 16.72 -14.36 -2.25
CA VAL A 109 16.57 -13.36 -1.20
C VAL A 109 15.47 -12.39 -1.64
N MET A 110 14.42 -12.28 -0.85
CA MET A 110 13.30 -11.36 -1.04
C MET A 110 13.43 -10.19 -0.05
N LEU A 111 13.33 -8.97 -0.56
CA LEU A 111 13.30 -7.73 0.22
C LEU A 111 11.98 -7.00 -0.01
N ILE A 112 11.20 -6.83 1.04
CA ILE A 112 9.88 -6.19 1.02
C ILE A 112 9.96 -4.85 1.75
N SER A 113 9.34 -3.82 1.18
CA SER A 113 9.31 -2.46 1.75
C SER A 113 8.10 -1.66 1.23
N THR A 114 7.83 -0.52 1.87
CA THR A 114 6.88 0.52 1.42
C THR A 114 7.53 1.85 1.09
N GLU A 115 8.86 1.95 1.21
CA GLU A 115 9.59 3.22 1.16
C GLU A 115 10.01 3.64 -0.27
N GLY A 116 9.47 2.95 -1.28
CA GLY A 116 9.77 3.19 -2.69
C GLY A 116 11.08 2.56 -3.16
N CYS A 117 11.28 2.57 -4.47
CA CYS A 117 12.44 1.95 -5.13
C CYS A 117 13.28 3.02 -5.86
N PRO A 118 14.61 3.04 -5.70
CA PRO A 118 15.47 3.82 -6.57
C PRO A 118 15.48 3.24 -7.98
N ASP A 119 16.08 3.96 -8.93
CA ASP A 119 16.39 3.44 -10.26
C ASP A 119 17.12 2.10 -10.12
N THR A 120 16.47 1.02 -10.54
CA THR A 120 16.95 -0.35 -10.31
C THR A 120 16.97 -1.12 -11.62
N GLY A 121 18.15 -1.60 -12.00
CA GLY A 121 18.32 -2.47 -13.16
C GLY A 121 17.84 -3.89 -12.84
N VAL A 122 16.96 -4.44 -13.68
CA VAL A 122 16.48 -5.82 -13.56
C VAL A 122 17.31 -6.72 -14.47
N TYR A 123 18.10 -7.61 -13.88
CA TYR A 123 19.07 -8.43 -14.59
C TYR A 123 18.69 -9.92 -14.58
N ARG A 124 18.91 -10.58 -15.72
CA ARG A 124 18.93 -12.04 -15.84
C ARG A 124 20.33 -12.51 -16.20
N GLY A 125 21.08 -12.97 -15.20
CA GLY A 125 22.52 -13.20 -15.39
C GLY A 125 23.19 -11.86 -15.65
N SER A 126 23.96 -11.74 -16.73
CA SER A 126 24.57 -10.48 -17.16
C SER A 126 23.69 -9.62 -18.08
N GLN A 127 22.52 -10.11 -18.48
CA GLN A 127 21.63 -9.38 -19.40
C GLN A 127 20.68 -8.46 -18.64
N LEU A 128 20.73 -7.14 -18.92
CA LEU A 128 19.72 -6.19 -18.50
C LEU A 128 18.41 -6.47 -19.26
N LEU A 129 17.32 -6.73 -18.53
CA LEU A 129 16.00 -6.98 -19.11
C LEU A 129 15.15 -5.71 -19.13
N SER A 130 15.18 -4.94 -18.05
CA SER A 130 14.41 -3.71 -17.89
C SER A 130 15.02 -2.85 -16.79
N THR A 131 14.63 -1.58 -16.74
CA THR A 131 14.95 -0.68 -15.63
C THR A 131 13.66 -0.26 -14.97
N VAL A 132 13.58 -0.42 -13.65
CA VAL A 132 12.53 0.20 -12.83
C VAL A 132 13.01 1.60 -12.51
N ASN A 133 12.27 2.62 -12.94
CA ASN A 133 12.66 4.01 -12.72
C ASN A 133 12.08 4.52 -11.39
N LEU A 134 12.72 5.57 -10.87
CA LEU A 134 12.26 6.33 -9.73
C LEU A 134 10.87 6.90 -10.04
N GLY A 135 9.87 6.43 -9.31
CA GLY A 135 8.46 6.80 -9.51
C GLY A 135 7.59 5.71 -10.11
N ASP A 136 8.16 4.65 -10.70
CA ASP A 136 7.39 3.46 -11.10
C ASP A 136 6.89 2.71 -9.86
N VAL A 137 7.66 2.77 -8.77
CA VAL A 137 7.29 2.29 -7.43
C VAL A 137 7.48 3.43 -6.43
N PRO A 138 6.48 4.33 -6.29
CA PRO A 138 6.56 5.42 -5.33
C PRO A 138 6.49 4.90 -3.89
N ALA A 139 6.97 5.71 -2.95
CA ALA A 139 6.75 5.45 -1.52
C ALA A 139 5.24 5.37 -1.23
N GLY A 140 4.87 4.52 -0.28
CA GLY A 140 3.47 4.24 0.03
C GLY A 140 2.88 3.02 -0.70
N ARG A 141 3.71 2.21 -1.38
CA ARG A 141 3.31 1.03 -2.13
C ARG A 141 4.07 -0.19 -1.63
N LEU A 142 3.37 -1.28 -1.37
CA LEU A 142 3.99 -2.56 -1.06
C LEU A 142 4.66 -3.14 -2.31
N PHE A 143 5.96 -3.38 -2.24
CA PHE A 143 6.72 -4.00 -3.31
C PHE A 143 7.76 -4.98 -2.76
N ALA A 144 8.10 -5.96 -3.58
CA ALA A 144 9.11 -6.98 -3.28
C ALA A 144 10.22 -6.95 -4.35
N ARG A 145 11.47 -7.04 -3.90
CA ARG A 145 12.65 -7.18 -4.75
C ARG A 145 13.28 -8.53 -4.51
N TYR A 146 13.70 -9.18 -5.60
CA TYR A 146 14.27 -10.52 -5.57
C TYR A 146 15.73 -10.45 -5.96
N TYR A 147 16.57 -11.21 -5.27
CA TYR A 147 18.01 -11.27 -5.50
C TYR A 147 18.48 -12.72 -5.55
N VAL A 148 19.50 -12.95 -6.38
CA VAL A 148 20.18 -14.25 -6.45
C VAL A 148 21.15 -14.34 -5.26
N ARG A 149 21.03 -15.41 -4.49
CA ARG A 149 21.92 -15.69 -3.37
C ARG A 149 23.21 -16.34 -3.86
N GLU A 150 24.34 -15.84 -3.39
CA GLU A 150 25.66 -16.37 -3.62
C GLU A 150 26.00 -17.52 -2.67
N LYS A 151 27.08 -18.24 -2.95
CA LYS A 151 27.52 -19.39 -2.14
C LYS A 151 27.87 -19.04 -0.69
N ASP A 152 28.24 -17.79 -0.43
CA ASP A 152 28.54 -17.28 0.92
C ASP A 152 27.31 -16.70 1.63
N GLU A 153 26.11 -17.03 1.13
CA GLU A 153 24.81 -16.58 1.65
C GLU A 153 24.50 -15.09 1.45
N LYS A 154 25.39 -14.36 0.78
CA LYS A 154 25.22 -12.94 0.46
C LYS A 154 24.59 -12.74 -0.89
N TYR A 155 24.32 -11.50 -1.26
CA TYR A 155 23.80 -11.16 -2.58
C TYR A 155 24.24 -9.75 -3.01
N HIS A 156 24.21 -9.51 -4.31
CA HIS A 156 24.53 -8.22 -4.88
C HIS A 156 23.27 -7.33 -4.93
N TYR A 157 23.29 -6.27 -4.12
CA TYR A 157 22.26 -5.22 -4.12
C TYR A 157 22.58 -4.10 -5.10
N GLU A 158 23.86 -3.83 -5.30
CA GLU A 158 24.40 -2.83 -6.22
C GLU A 158 25.37 -3.46 -7.20
N ASP A 159 25.43 -2.94 -8.42
CA ASP A 159 26.48 -3.26 -9.38
C ASP A 159 27.83 -2.61 -9.01
N ALA A 160 28.87 -2.87 -9.79
CA ALA A 160 30.19 -2.29 -9.58
C ALA A 160 30.25 -0.75 -9.63
N LEU A 161 29.27 -0.11 -10.29
CA LEU A 161 29.14 1.34 -10.37
C LEU A 161 28.36 1.93 -9.18
N GLY A 162 27.78 1.08 -8.33
CA GLY A 162 26.96 1.48 -7.18
C GLY A 162 25.50 1.73 -7.56
N GLN A 163 25.05 1.26 -8.72
CA GLN A 163 23.66 1.34 -9.13
C GLN A 163 22.87 0.15 -8.55
N PRO A 164 21.70 0.37 -7.95
CA PRO A 164 20.85 -0.71 -7.47
C PRO A 164 20.49 -1.69 -8.59
N ILE A 165 20.59 -2.97 -8.28
CA ILE A 165 20.20 -4.06 -9.19
C ILE A 165 19.18 -4.97 -8.50
N ALA A 166 18.42 -5.72 -9.27
CA ALA A 166 17.57 -6.79 -8.77
C ALA A 166 17.43 -7.88 -9.83
N ARG A 167 17.09 -9.10 -9.41
CA ARG A 167 16.69 -10.17 -10.32
C ARG A 167 15.27 -9.96 -10.86
N ALA A 168 14.39 -9.49 -9.98
CA ALA A 168 13.02 -9.14 -10.31
C ALA A 168 12.50 -8.11 -9.31
N VAL A 169 11.52 -7.33 -9.73
CA VAL A 169 10.77 -6.40 -8.89
C VAL A 169 9.29 -6.70 -9.10
N ASN A 170 8.54 -6.78 -8.01
CA ASN A 170 7.11 -7.03 -8.02
C ASN A 170 6.37 -5.96 -7.21
N SER A 171 5.51 -5.19 -7.87
CA SER A 171 4.53 -4.35 -7.19
C SER A 171 3.34 -5.21 -6.82
N VAL A 172 3.17 -5.50 -5.53
CA VAL A 172 2.16 -6.46 -5.05
C VAL A 172 0.75 -6.04 -5.45
N PHE A 173 0.49 -4.73 -5.41
CA PHE A 173 -0.73 -4.12 -5.91
C PHE A 173 -0.40 -3.01 -6.91
N THR A 174 -1.32 -2.78 -7.85
CA THR A 174 -1.21 -1.66 -8.80
C THR A 174 -1.42 -0.32 -8.09
N ASP A 175 -0.88 0.78 -8.61
CA ASP A 175 -1.01 2.10 -7.98
C ASP A 175 -2.48 2.52 -7.74
N GLY A 176 -3.35 2.24 -8.73
CA GLY A 176 -4.78 2.52 -8.63
C GLY A 176 -5.50 1.79 -7.48
N TYR A 177 -4.96 0.65 -7.02
CA TYR A 177 -5.52 -0.10 -5.90
C TYR A 177 -5.54 0.70 -4.60
N TYR A 178 -4.52 1.53 -4.37
CA TYR A 178 -4.39 2.32 -3.15
C TYR A 178 -5.32 3.54 -3.11
N MET A 179 -5.97 3.88 -4.24
CA MET A 179 -6.94 4.97 -4.34
C MET A 179 -6.43 6.31 -3.80
N GLY A 180 -5.13 6.59 -3.97
CA GLY A 180 -4.49 7.80 -3.47
C GLY A 180 -4.07 7.78 -2.00
N ASN A 181 -4.22 6.65 -1.30
CA ASN A 181 -3.68 6.45 0.05
C ASN A 181 -2.23 5.97 0.00
N TYR A 182 -1.52 6.04 1.12
CA TYR A 182 -0.10 5.70 1.25
C TYR A 182 0.13 4.72 2.40
N LEU A 183 0.73 3.58 2.07
CA LEU A 183 1.02 2.51 3.02
C LEU A 183 2.36 2.72 3.72
N GLU A 184 2.42 2.44 5.01
CA GLU A 184 3.66 2.32 5.79
C GLU A 184 3.61 1.00 6.56
N ILE A 185 4.70 0.24 6.49
CA ILE A 185 4.86 -0.96 7.30
C ILE A 185 6.13 -0.83 8.14
N ILE A 186 6.01 -1.17 9.42
CA ILE A 186 7.14 -1.26 10.32
C ILE A 186 7.17 -2.66 10.90
N PHE A 187 8.22 -3.40 10.59
CA PHE A 187 8.47 -4.75 11.09
C PHE A 187 9.28 -4.67 12.38
N SER A 188 9.03 -5.60 13.31
CA SER A 188 9.83 -5.78 14.51
C SER A 188 9.91 -7.26 14.91
N TYR A 189 11.04 -7.63 15.50
CA TYR A 189 11.15 -8.91 16.18
C TYR A 189 10.34 -8.94 17.48
N PRO A 190 9.88 -10.12 17.91
CA PRO A 190 9.39 -10.32 19.26
C PRO A 190 10.43 -9.85 20.29
N ALA A 191 9.95 -9.24 21.39
CA ALA A 191 10.84 -8.73 22.42
C ALA A 191 11.76 -9.83 22.98
N GLY A 192 13.06 -9.55 22.99
CA GLY A 192 14.09 -10.48 23.50
C GLY A 192 14.69 -11.44 22.47
N THR A 193 14.22 -11.41 21.21
CA THR A 193 14.83 -12.21 20.13
C THR A 193 16.27 -11.77 19.90
N VAL A 194 17.24 -12.67 20.03
CA VAL A 194 18.67 -12.38 19.80
C VAL A 194 19.15 -12.91 18.44
N GLN A 195 20.34 -12.49 18.03
CA GLN A 195 20.96 -12.98 16.79
C GLN A 195 21.11 -14.52 16.81
N ASP A 196 20.90 -15.15 15.65
CA ASP A 196 20.96 -16.60 15.41
C ASP A 196 19.90 -17.44 16.15
N GLU A 197 18.97 -16.78 16.85
CA GLU A 197 17.81 -17.41 17.47
C GLU A 197 16.73 -17.72 16.44
N SER A 198 16.01 -18.82 16.65
CA SER A 198 14.81 -19.17 15.88
C SER A 198 13.72 -18.13 16.12
N VAL A 199 13.09 -17.69 15.05
CA VAL A 199 11.99 -16.74 15.04
C VAL A 199 10.76 -17.46 14.53
N ASP A 200 9.75 -17.59 15.38
CA ASP A 200 8.48 -18.24 15.00
C ASP A 200 7.50 -17.26 14.37
N TYR A 201 7.62 -15.96 14.70
CA TYR A 201 6.76 -14.91 14.19
C TYR A 201 7.45 -13.55 14.21
N LEU A 202 6.94 -12.63 13.38
CA LEU A 202 7.25 -11.21 13.44
C LEU A 202 6.05 -10.39 13.84
N GLU A 203 6.30 -9.22 14.40
CA GLU A 203 5.29 -8.19 14.57
C GLU A 203 5.40 -7.18 13.41
N ALA A 204 4.26 -6.78 12.87
CA ALA A 204 4.19 -5.72 11.88
C ALA A 204 3.12 -4.71 12.25
N GLU A 205 3.51 -3.44 12.23
CA GLU A 205 2.61 -2.31 12.34
C GLU A 205 2.31 -1.78 10.95
N VAL A 206 1.09 -1.97 10.48
CA VAL A 206 0.64 -1.57 9.15
C VAL A 206 -0.23 -0.33 9.28
N ARG A 207 0.15 0.75 8.59
CA ARG A 207 -0.54 2.03 8.65
C ARG A 207 -0.88 2.51 7.24
N LEU A 208 -2.05 3.11 7.10
CA LEU A 208 -2.49 3.71 5.86
C LEU A 208 -2.83 5.18 6.08
N TYR A 209 -2.28 6.03 5.22
CA TYR A 209 -2.41 7.50 5.27
C TYR A 209 -3.15 8.03 4.05
N SER A 210 -3.85 9.15 4.18
CA SER A 210 -4.51 9.81 3.03
C SER A 210 -3.56 10.73 2.24
N ASP A 211 -2.35 10.97 2.74
CA ASP A 211 -1.36 11.87 2.16
C ASP A 211 0.04 11.25 2.07
N ALA A 212 0.83 11.72 1.11
CA ALA A 212 2.18 11.22 0.86
C ALA A 212 3.16 11.51 2.01
N GLN A 213 2.90 12.58 2.76
CA GLN A 213 3.73 13.02 3.89
C GLN A 213 3.45 12.23 5.17
N ARG A 214 2.50 11.28 5.14
CA ARG A 214 2.10 10.43 6.26
C ARG A 214 1.64 11.23 7.49
N THR A 215 0.89 12.31 7.27
CA THR A 215 0.41 13.21 8.33
C THR A 215 -1.03 12.91 8.74
N GLU A 216 -1.85 12.41 7.82
CA GLU A 216 -3.25 12.09 8.02
C GLU A 216 -3.45 10.57 8.07
N LEU A 217 -3.37 9.99 9.27
CA LEU A 217 -3.60 8.56 9.48
C LEU A 217 -5.08 8.22 9.26
N MET A 218 -5.35 7.31 8.34
CA MET A 218 -6.69 6.78 8.07
C MET A 218 -7.01 5.58 8.95
N ILE A 219 -6.09 4.62 8.96
CA ILE A 219 -6.22 3.38 9.73
C ILE A 219 -4.83 2.81 10.06
N LYS A 220 -4.75 2.10 11.19
CA LYS A 220 -3.56 1.39 11.65
C LYS A 220 -3.97 0.07 12.27
N GLU A 221 -3.20 -0.97 12.00
CA GLU A 221 -3.31 -2.26 12.66
C GLU A 221 -1.94 -2.79 13.08
N HIS A 222 -1.95 -3.59 14.15
CA HIS A 222 -0.81 -4.38 14.58
C HIS A 222 -1.11 -5.84 14.31
N VAL A 223 -0.22 -6.51 13.59
CA VAL A 223 -0.44 -7.88 13.16
C VAL A 223 0.76 -8.75 13.48
N ILE A 224 0.47 -10.00 13.81
CA ILE A 224 1.46 -11.05 13.91
C ILE A 224 1.57 -11.73 12.54
N LEU A 225 2.80 -11.89 12.08
CA LEU A 225 3.19 -12.59 10.86
C LEU A 225 3.84 -13.90 11.26
N ASP A 226 3.06 -14.99 11.27
CA ASP A 226 3.56 -16.32 11.61
C ASP A 226 4.48 -16.85 10.50
N LEU A 227 5.66 -17.33 10.89
CA LEU A 227 6.60 -17.97 9.99
C LEU A 227 6.31 -19.46 9.94
N ARG A 228 6.30 -20.03 8.73
CA ARG A 228 5.95 -21.45 8.53
C ARG A 228 7.10 -22.39 8.85
N TYR A 229 8.32 -21.94 8.57
CA TYR A 229 9.55 -22.72 8.69
C TYR A 229 10.38 -22.20 9.86
N ASP A 230 11.37 -22.99 10.29
CA ASP A 230 12.40 -22.53 11.21
C ASP A 230 13.27 -21.50 10.49
N VAL A 231 13.17 -20.24 10.91
CA VAL A 231 13.89 -19.12 10.34
C VAL A 231 14.67 -18.44 11.45
N LYS A 232 15.92 -18.09 11.19
CA LYS A 232 16.77 -17.44 12.20
C LYS A 232 16.89 -15.94 11.98
N ARG A 233 16.97 -15.18 13.07
CA ARG A 233 17.33 -13.76 13.03
C ARG A 233 18.78 -13.62 12.57
N LEU A 234 18.99 -12.85 11.50
CA LEU A 234 20.31 -12.53 10.97
C LEU A 234 20.54 -11.01 11.00
N ASP A 235 21.59 -10.59 11.71
CA ASP A 235 21.98 -9.17 11.79
C ASP A 235 23.22 -8.85 10.94
N GLY A 236 23.93 -9.86 10.47
CA GLY A 236 25.13 -9.71 9.64
C GLY A 236 24.87 -9.06 8.28
N VAL A 237 25.92 -8.59 7.63
CA VAL A 237 25.83 -7.99 6.28
C VAL A 237 25.60 -9.08 5.22
N THR A 238 24.50 -8.96 4.49
CA THR A 238 24.04 -9.87 3.43
C THR A 238 24.04 -9.19 2.06
N ALA A 239 23.54 -7.95 2.01
CA ALA A 239 23.54 -7.10 0.83
C ALA A 239 24.93 -6.47 0.59
N ASN A 240 25.51 -6.68 -0.58
CA ASN A 240 26.80 -6.11 -0.97
C ASN A 240 26.74 -5.41 -2.32
N LYS A 241 27.79 -4.63 -2.57
CA LYS A 241 28.14 -4.14 -3.89
C LYS A 241 28.90 -5.21 -4.67
N GLU A 242 28.57 -5.41 -5.95
CA GLU A 242 29.34 -6.27 -6.85
C GLU A 242 30.77 -5.72 -7.00
N VAL A 243 31.76 -6.61 -6.89
CA VAL A 243 33.18 -6.26 -7.02
C VAL A 243 33.63 -6.75 -8.40
N LEU A 244 34.23 -5.85 -9.19
CA LEU A 244 34.84 -6.15 -10.50
C LEU A 244 35.97 -7.18 -10.40
#